data_AF-A0A814GSC5-F1
#
_entry.id   AF-A0A814GSC5-F1
#
_cell.length_a   1.000
_cell.length_b   1.000
_cell.length_c   1.000
_cell.angle_alpha   90.00
_cell.angle_beta   90.00
_cell.angle_gamma   90.00
#
_symmetry.space_group_name_H-M   'P 1'
#
loop_
_entity.id
_entity.type
_entity.pdbx_description
1 polymer ?
#
loop_
_entity_poly.entity_id
_entity_poly.type
_entity_poly.pdbx_seq_one_letter_code
_entity_poly.pdbx_strand_id
1 'polypeptide(L)'
;MMSNNLNNLIRCEICKNILKEPIFLPCDETCCGRCAFKFKNQDRNSIQCYFCQQEHEIPKSGFHSNKQADDLVHSILQTRLKAIVESVKEQVKASKEPLDGTEKIKNHCSLLRYDVDLKSKLAHQDIDLIHELLINKINEYEKKALWEYENKIDYKEDIDRLDFTIDQFLDKFHLDLNLKSFNEV
;
A
#
# COMPACT_ATOMS: atom_id res chain seq x y z
N MET A 1 4.59 -21.48 -30.72
CA MET A 1 3.93 -21.21 -29.42
C MET A 1 4.85 -20.28 -28.61
N MET A 2 4.60 -18.97 -28.61
CA MET A 2 5.38 -17.99 -27.82
C MET A 2 4.44 -16.95 -27.20
N SER A 3 3.47 -17.45 -26.43
CA SER A 3 2.41 -16.64 -25.84
C SER A 3 2.44 -16.82 -24.32
N ASN A 4 3.50 -16.34 -23.67
CA ASN A 4 3.67 -16.15 -22.22
C ASN A 4 5.04 -15.48 -22.07
N ASN A 5 5.21 -14.20 -21.68
CA ASN A 5 5.20 -13.83 -20.27
C ASN A 5 5.52 -12.32 -20.06
N LEU A 6 4.96 -11.40 -20.87
CA LEU A 6 5.09 -9.95 -20.61
C LEU A 6 4.62 -9.56 -19.19
N ASN A 7 3.69 -10.33 -18.62
CA ASN A 7 3.28 -10.22 -17.22
C ASN A 7 4.37 -10.53 -16.20
N ASN A 8 5.25 -11.48 -16.50
CA ASN A 8 6.29 -11.87 -15.56
C ASN A 8 7.43 -10.86 -15.56
N LEU A 9 7.67 -10.18 -16.69
CA LEU A 9 8.66 -9.11 -16.80
C LEU A 9 8.37 -7.90 -15.89
N ILE A 10 7.10 -7.72 -15.48
CA ILE A 10 6.69 -6.62 -14.62
C ILE A 10 6.24 -7.08 -13.23
N ARG A 11 6.43 -8.35 -12.90
CA ARG A 11 6.09 -8.90 -11.57
C ARG A 11 7.33 -8.99 -10.71
N CYS A 12 7.18 -8.59 -9.46
CA CYS A 12 8.19 -8.78 -8.44
C CYS A 12 8.19 -10.25 -8.00
N GLU A 13 9.35 -10.91 -8.05
CA GLU A 13 9.46 -12.31 -7.63
C GLU A 13 9.30 -12.51 -6.11
N ILE A 14 9.45 -11.46 -5.31
CA ILE A 14 9.30 -11.53 -3.84
C ILE A 14 7.82 -11.46 -3.43
N CYS A 15 7.07 -10.47 -3.94
CA CYS A 15 5.67 -10.26 -3.55
C CYS A 15 4.64 -10.76 -4.57
N LYS A 16 5.11 -11.27 -5.72
CA LYS A 16 4.31 -11.77 -6.86
C LYS A 16 3.32 -10.77 -7.47
N ASN A 17 3.37 -9.52 -7.05
CA ASN A 17 2.57 -8.40 -7.57
C ASN A 17 3.34 -7.62 -8.64
N ILE A 18 2.66 -6.70 -9.33
CA ILE A 18 3.30 -5.76 -10.25
C ILE A 18 4.37 -4.96 -9.47
N LEU A 19 5.52 -4.74 -10.10
CA LEU A 19 6.61 -3.94 -9.56
C LEU A 19 6.09 -2.56 -9.16
N LYS A 20 6.42 -2.15 -7.93
CA LYS A 20 6.14 -0.80 -7.39
C LYS A 20 7.49 -0.20 -7.01
N GLU A 21 7.83 0.94 -7.61
CA GLU A 21 9.12 1.60 -7.42
C GLU A 21 10.27 0.60 -7.62
N PRO A 22 10.41 0.02 -8.82
CA PRO A 22 11.42 -1.00 -9.08
C PRO A 22 12.82 -0.43 -8.84
N ILE A 23 13.69 -1.23 -8.22
CA ILE A 23 15.08 -0.90 -7.94
C ILE A 23 16.01 -1.99 -8.47
N PHE A 24 17.25 -1.60 -8.76
CA PHE A 24 18.33 -2.55 -9.04
C PHE A 24 18.99 -3.02 -7.76
N LEU A 25 19.11 -4.34 -7.62
CA LEU A 25 19.99 -4.95 -6.63
C LEU A 25 21.42 -5.04 -7.20
N PRO A 26 22.45 -5.18 -6.34
CA PRO A 26 23.84 -5.34 -6.80
C PRO A 26 24.11 -6.60 -7.63
N CYS A 27 23.20 -7.58 -7.60
CA CYS A 27 23.23 -8.75 -8.45
C CYS A 27 22.47 -8.56 -9.79
N ASP A 28 22.17 -7.31 -10.16
CA ASP A 28 21.43 -6.89 -11.36
C ASP A 28 19.95 -7.33 -11.44
N GLU A 29 19.46 -8.01 -10.41
CA GLU A 29 18.05 -8.36 -10.30
C GLU A 29 17.18 -7.16 -9.91
N THR A 30 15.91 -7.19 -10.33
CA THR A 30 14.94 -6.12 -10.09
C THR A 30 13.82 -6.57 -9.18
N CYS A 31 13.49 -5.76 -8.17
CA CYS A 31 12.35 -5.98 -7.29
C CYS A 31 11.73 -4.66 -6.82
N CYS A 32 10.59 -4.71 -6.12
CA CYS A 32 10.02 -3.49 -5.53
C CYS A 32 10.97 -2.93 -4.45
N GLY A 33 11.08 -1.60 -4.35
CA GLY A 33 11.88 -0.94 -3.32
C GLY A 33 11.62 -1.48 -1.91
N ARG A 34 10.34 -1.56 -1.51
CA ARG A 34 9.94 -2.12 -0.21
C ARG A 34 10.25 -3.61 -0.03
N CYS A 35 10.30 -4.39 -1.11
CA CYS A 35 10.56 -5.83 -1.02
C CYS A 35 12.03 -6.14 -0.73
N ALA A 36 12.96 -5.33 -1.22
CA ALA A 36 14.39 -5.51 -0.93
C ALA A 36 14.69 -5.38 0.57
N PHE A 37 14.02 -4.44 1.26
CA PHE A 37 14.27 -4.18 2.69
C PHE A 37 13.61 -5.19 3.64
N LYS A 38 12.77 -6.12 3.14
CA LYS A 38 12.24 -7.22 3.98
C LYS A 38 13.33 -8.14 4.51
N PHE A 39 14.46 -8.21 3.81
CA PHE A 39 15.60 -9.05 4.17
C PHE A 39 16.78 -8.20 4.68
N LYS A 40 16.49 -7.02 5.23
CA LYS A 40 17.51 -6.16 5.84
C LYS A 40 18.00 -6.77 7.15
N ASN A 41 19.30 -6.81 7.33
CA ASN A 41 19.91 -7.20 8.59
C ASN A 41 19.69 -6.08 9.63
N GLN A 42 19.27 -6.45 10.84
CA GLN A 42 18.99 -5.45 11.90
C GLN A 42 20.27 -4.79 12.41
N ASP A 43 21.36 -5.55 12.47
CA ASP A 43 22.63 -5.11 13.05
C ASP A 43 23.60 -4.49 12.03
N ARG A 44 23.30 -4.62 10.73
CA ARG A 44 24.20 -4.21 9.64
C ARG A 44 23.44 -3.44 8.58
N ASN A 45 24.10 -2.49 7.93
CA ASN A 45 23.51 -1.77 6.79
C ASN A 45 23.60 -2.60 5.50
N SER A 46 23.07 -3.82 5.54
CA SER A 46 23.11 -4.80 4.45
C SER A 46 21.77 -5.51 4.32
N ILE A 47 21.54 -6.09 3.15
CA ILE A 47 20.42 -7.00 2.87
C ILE A 47 20.94 -8.38 2.52
N GLN A 48 20.20 -9.41 2.90
CA GLN A 48 20.37 -10.75 2.34
C GLN A 48 19.54 -10.86 1.07
N CYS A 49 20.19 -10.94 -0.09
CA CYS A 49 19.50 -10.92 -1.37
C CYS A 49 18.67 -12.19 -1.59
N TYR A 50 17.38 -12.03 -1.92
CA TYR A 50 16.47 -13.14 -2.22
C TYR A 50 16.91 -13.96 -3.45
N PHE A 51 17.56 -13.32 -4.43
CA PHE A 51 17.84 -13.93 -5.73
C PHE A 51 19.17 -14.69 -5.76
N CYS A 52 20.25 -14.04 -5.38
CA CYS A 52 21.60 -14.62 -5.40
C CYS A 52 22.02 -15.20 -4.04
N GLN A 53 21.23 -15.00 -2.99
CA GLN A 53 21.52 -15.46 -1.61
C GLN A 53 22.83 -14.91 -1.03
N GLN A 54 23.35 -13.82 -1.60
CA GLN A 54 24.52 -13.12 -1.08
C GLN A 54 24.11 -11.90 -0.25
N GLU A 55 24.96 -11.55 0.71
CA GLU A 55 24.83 -10.33 1.48
C GLU A 55 25.32 -9.14 0.64
N HIS A 56 24.52 -8.08 0.60
CA HIS A 56 24.82 -6.86 -0.15
C HIS A 56 24.70 -5.64 0.74
N GLU A 57 25.69 -4.77 0.72
CA GLU A 57 25.63 -3.49 1.43
C GLU A 57 24.60 -2.56 0.79
N ILE A 58 23.85 -1.84 1.63
CA ILE A 58 22.90 -0.83 1.19
C ILE A 58 23.68 0.49 0.97
N PRO A 59 23.70 1.06 -0.24
CA PRO A 59 24.35 2.35 -0.46
C PRO A 59 23.75 3.45 0.45
N LYS A 60 24.53 4.46 0.83
CA LYS A 60 24.07 5.56 1.70
C LYS A 60 22.83 6.29 1.16
N SER A 61 22.69 6.35 -0.17
CA SER A 61 21.55 6.93 -0.88
C SER A 61 20.42 5.93 -1.17
N GLY A 62 20.52 4.68 -0.71
CA GLY A 62 19.66 3.57 -1.09
C GLY A 62 20.00 2.98 -2.47
N PHE A 63 19.22 1.98 -2.89
CA PHE A 63 19.36 1.36 -4.20
C PHE A 63 18.85 2.28 -5.31
N HIS A 64 19.49 2.20 -6.48
CA HIS A 64 19.08 2.98 -7.65
C HIS A 64 17.74 2.48 -8.20
N SER A 65 16.85 3.42 -8.52
CA SER A 65 15.59 3.11 -9.20
C SER A 65 15.84 2.58 -10.61
N ASN A 66 15.17 1.48 -10.96
CA ASN A 66 15.15 0.93 -12.29
C ASN A 66 14.04 1.59 -13.12
N LYS A 67 14.33 2.77 -13.66
CA LYS A 67 13.39 3.54 -14.50
C LYS A 67 12.90 2.77 -15.72
N GLN A 68 13.73 1.90 -16.30
CA GLN A 68 13.32 1.11 -17.46
C GLN A 68 12.24 0.08 -17.11
N ALA A 69 12.37 -0.58 -15.96
CA ALA A 69 11.32 -1.47 -15.46
C ALA A 69 10.05 -0.70 -15.13
N ASP A 70 10.17 0.51 -14.57
CA ASP A 70 9.04 1.38 -14.26
C ASP A 70 8.30 1.83 -15.54
N ASP A 71 9.04 2.29 -16.55
CA ASP A 71 8.50 2.64 -17.87
C ASP A 71 7.81 1.45 -18.55
N LEU A 72 8.37 0.25 -18.42
CA LEU A 72 7.79 -0.98 -18.94
C LEU A 72 6.47 -1.32 -18.23
N VAL A 73 6.43 -1.22 -16.89
CA VAL A 73 5.20 -1.36 -16.10
C VAL A 73 4.14 -0.39 -16.61
N HIS A 74 4.49 0.89 -16.75
CA HIS A 74 3.58 1.93 -17.23
C HIS A 74 3.05 1.65 -18.63
N SER A 75 3.92 1.29 -19.59
CA SER A 75 3.53 1.01 -20.97
C SER A 75 2.57 -0.19 -21.08
N ILE A 76 2.85 -1.28 -20.36
CA ILE A 76 1.99 -2.47 -20.37
C ILE A 76 0.64 -2.17 -19.75
N LEU A 77 0.61 -1.46 -18.62
CA LEU A 77 -0.64 -1.06 -17.96
C LEU A 77 -1.47 -0.13 -18.84
N GLN A 78 -0.84 0.87 -19.47
CA GLN A 78 -1.51 1.80 -20.38
C GLN A 78 -2.12 1.08 -21.58
N THR A 79 -1.40 0.11 -22.15
CA THR A 79 -1.88 -0.69 -23.29
C THR A 79 -3.12 -1.50 -22.91
N ARG A 80 -3.11 -2.12 -21.72
CA ARG A 80 -4.28 -2.86 -21.21
C ARG A 80 -5.46 -1.96 -20.94
N LEU A 81 -5.22 -0.80 -20.33
CA LEU A 81 -6.27 0.16 -20.02
C LEU A 81 -6.96 0.63 -21.32
N LYS A 82 -6.19 0.92 -22.37
CA LYS A 82 -6.71 1.28 -23.69
C LYS A 82 -7.60 0.17 -24.27
N ALA A 83 -7.13 -1.08 -24.25
CA ALA A 83 -7.90 -2.21 -24.75
C ALA A 83 -9.23 -2.41 -23.99
N ILE A 84 -9.22 -2.24 -22.66
CA ILE A 84 -10.44 -2.30 -21.84
C ILE A 84 -11.40 -1.17 -22.22
N VAL A 85 -10.89 0.06 -22.35
CA VAL A 85 -11.70 1.24 -22.71
C VAL A 85 -12.32 1.06 -24.10
N GLU A 86 -11.58 0.52 -25.07
CA GLU A 86 -12.08 0.25 -26.41
C GLU A 86 -13.17 -0.83 -26.38
N SER A 87 -12.94 -1.93 -25.65
CA SER A 87 -13.92 -3.00 -25.47
C SER A 87 -15.22 -2.49 -24.82
N VAL A 88 -15.13 -1.65 -23.80
CA VAL A 88 -16.30 -1.03 -23.16
C VAL A 88 -17.02 -0.08 -24.13
N LYS A 89 -16.27 0.73 -24.91
CA LYS A 89 -16.87 1.62 -25.93
C LYS A 89 -17.63 0.84 -26.99
N GLU A 90 -17.14 -0.33 -27.40
CA GLU A 90 -17.81 -1.20 -28.35
C GLU A 90 -19.09 -1.81 -27.77
N GLN A 91 -19.05 -2.28 -26.52
CA GLN A 91 -20.25 -2.77 -25.82
C GLN A 91 -21.33 -1.68 -25.69
N VAL A 92 -20.93 -0.44 -25.37
CA VAL A 92 -21.85 0.70 -25.30
C VAL A 92 -22.42 1.06 -26.68
N LYS A 93 -21.63 0.94 -27.76
CA LYS A 93 -22.11 1.17 -29.14
C LYS A 93 -23.04 0.08 -29.64
N ALA A 94 -22.83 -1.18 -29.25
CA ALA A 94 -23.71 -2.30 -29.59
C ALA A 94 -25.07 -2.20 -28.88
N SER A 95 -25.15 -1.49 -27.76
CA SER A 95 -26.38 -1.26 -27.00
C SER A 95 -27.23 -0.07 -27.49
N LYS A 96 -27.03 0.40 -28.74
CA LYS A 96 -27.72 1.55 -29.36
C LYS A 96 -29.15 1.28 -29.86
N GLU A 97 -29.77 0.16 -29.51
CA GLU A 97 -31.23 0.10 -29.61
C GLU A 97 -31.83 1.07 -28.58
N PRO A 98 -32.92 1.78 -28.91
CA PRO A 98 -33.57 2.69 -27.98
C PRO A 98 -34.05 1.89 -26.76
N LEU A 99 -33.26 1.92 -25.69
CA LEU A 99 -33.62 1.37 -24.40
C LEU A 99 -34.95 2.03 -23.98
N ASP A 100 -35.97 1.21 -23.78
CA ASP A 100 -37.22 1.58 -23.12
C ASP A 100 -36.89 2.27 -21.77
N GLY A 101 -37.76 3.18 -21.32
CA GLY A 101 -37.63 3.88 -20.05
C GLY A 101 -37.36 2.92 -18.88
N THR A 102 -37.96 1.72 -18.90
CA THR A 102 -37.72 0.68 -17.89
C THR A 102 -36.27 0.22 -17.84
N GLU A 103 -35.67 -0.05 -19.00
CA GLU A 103 -34.28 -0.53 -19.12
C GLU A 103 -33.28 0.56 -18.70
N LYS A 104 -33.56 1.82 -19.05
CA LYS A 104 -32.76 2.98 -18.61
C LYS A 104 -32.76 3.13 -17.10
N ILE A 105 -33.92 3.00 -16.47
CA ILE A 105 -34.05 3.06 -15.00
C ILE A 105 -33.26 1.92 -14.36
N LYS A 106 -33.41 0.68 -14.84
CA LYS A 106 -32.65 -0.48 -14.33
C LYS A 106 -31.14 -0.29 -14.43
N ASN A 107 -30.66 0.20 -15.57
CA ASN A 107 -29.23 0.48 -15.77
C ASN A 107 -28.74 1.59 -14.82
N HIS A 108 -29.49 2.68 -14.69
CA HIS A 108 -29.14 3.77 -13.78
C HIS A 108 -29.08 3.29 -12.31
N CYS A 109 -30.09 2.55 -11.85
CA CYS A 109 -30.09 1.97 -10.51
C CYS A 109 -28.94 0.98 -10.29
N SER A 110 -28.55 0.21 -11.32
CA SER A 110 -27.43 -0.73 -11.21
C SER A 110 -26.09 0.00 -11.07
N LEU A 111 -25.89 1.10 -11.82
CA LEU A 111 -24.72 1.96 -11.67
C LEU A 111 -24.66 2.61 -10.28
N LEU A 112 -25.79 3.10 -9.76
CA LEU A 112 -25.85 3.66 -8.42
C LEU A 112 -25.50 2.62 -7.34
N ARG A 113 -26.02 1.40 -7.44
CA ARG A 113 -25.66 0.30 -6.52
C ARG A 113 -24.17 -0.01 -6.56
N TYR A 114 -23.58 -0.04 -7.76
CA TYR A 114 -22.15 -0.26 -7.93
C TYR A 114 -21.33 0.86 -7.28
N ASP A 115 -21.70 2.12 -7.48
CA ASP A 115 -21.00 3.27 -6.87
C ASP A 115 -21.07 3.23 -5.35
N VAL A 116 -22.25 2.92 -4.78
CA VAL A 116 -22.43 2.75 -3.33
C VAL A 116 -21.58 1.60 -2.79
N ASP A 117 -21.57 0.45 -3.45
CA ASP A 117 -20.77 -0.72 -3.04
C ASP A 117 -19.26 -0.41 -3.11
N LEU A 118 -18.81 0.26 -4.16
CA LEU A 118 -17.42 0.67 -4.32
C LEU A 118 -16.98 1.64 -3.22
N LYS A 119 -17.78 2.69 -2.97
CA LYS A 119 -17.50 3.67 -1.90
C LYS A 119 -17.51 3.02 -0.52
N SER A 120 -18.45 2.12 -0.27
CA SER A 120 -18.49 1.33 0.97
C SER A 120 -17.19 0.54 1.15
N LYS A 121 -16.74 -0.18 0.12
CA LYS A 121 -15.49 -0.96 0.17
C LYS A 121 -14.26 -0.09 0.44
N LEU A 122 -14.16 1.06 -0.21
CA LEU A 122 -13.06 1.99 0.02
C LEU A 122 -13.07 2.52 1.47
N ALA A 123 -14.23 2.91 1.99
CA ALA A 123 -14.35 3.36 3.38
C ALA A 123 -13.95 2.26 4.39
N HIS A 124 -14.32 1.00 4.15
CA HIS A 124 -13.88 -0.12 5.00
C HIS A 124 -12.35 -0.30 4.96
N GLN A 125 -11.73 -0.17 3.78
CA GLN A 125 -10.27 -0.25 3.65
C GLN A 125 -9.56 0.89 4.39
N ASP A 126 -10.12 2.10 4.35
CA ASP A 126 -9.57 3.24 5.09
C ASP A 126 -9.67 3.02 6.60
N ILE A 127 -10.80 2.47 7.09
CA ILE A 127 -10.98 2.10 8.50
C ILE A 127 -9.95 1.05 8.91
N ASP A 128 -9.77 -0.01 8.13
CA ASP A 128 -8.80 -1.08 8.41
C ASP A 128 -7.37 -0.52 8.47
N LEU A 129 -7.02 0.39 7.55
CA LEU A 129 -5.71 1.04 7.54
C LEU A 129 -5.49 1.91 8.79
N ILE A 130 -6.48 2.70 9.18
CA ILE A 130 -6.42 3.53 10.40
C ILE A 130 -6.27 2.64 11.63
N HIS A 131 -7.00 1.54 11.70
CA HIS A 131 -6.93 0.56 12.79
C HIS A 131 -5.52 -0.03 12.92
N GLU A 132 -4.92 -0.49 11.82
CA GLU A 132 -3.55 -1.02 11.82
C GLU A 132 -2.52 0.03 12.22
N LEU A 133 -2.68 1.28 11.77
CA LEU A 133 -1.79 2.39 12.18
C LEU A 133 -1.88 2.68 13.68
N LEU A 134 -3.09 2.67 14.24
CA LEU A 134 -3.32 2.86 15.68
C LEU A 134 -2.65 1.75 16.50
N ILE A 135 -2.87 0.48 16.13
CA ILE A 135 -2.24 -0.66 16.80
C ILE A 135 -0.72 -0.54 16.77
N ASN A 136 -0.14 -0.23 15.61
CA ASN A 136 1.31 -0.09 15.51
C ASN A 136 1.85 1.02 16.41
N LYS A 137 1.17 2.17 16.49
CA LYS A 137 1.62 3.27 17.37
C LYS A 137 1.46 2.95 18.85
N ILE A 138 0.42 2.20 19.23
CA ILE A 138 0.27 1.67 20.60
C ILE A 138 1.45 0.74 20.92
N ASN A 139 1.78 -0.19 20.03
CA ASN A 139 2.91 -1.10 20.22
C ASN A 139 4.26 -0.37 20.30
N GLU A 140 4.46 0.70 19.52
CA GLU A 140 5.65 1.55 19.63
C GLU A 140 5.72 2.28 20.97
N TYR A 141 4.59 2.82 21.43
CA TYR A 141 4.50 3.47 22.74
C TYR A 141 4.78 2.48 23.87
N GLU A 142 4.19 1.28 23.82
CA GLU A 142 4.43 0.20 24.78
C GLU A 142 5.92 -0.16 24.85
N LYS A 143 6.56 -0.43 23.71
CA LYS A 143 8.00 -0.74 23.64
C LYS A 143 8.84 0.37 24.26
N LYS A 144 8.51 1.63 23.97
CA LYS A 144 9.22 2.78 24.52
C LYS A 144 9.04 2.88 26.03
N ALA A 145 7.81 2.72 26.52
CA ALA A 145 7.51 2.75 27.95
C ALA A 145 8.23 1.63 28.72
N LEU A 146 8.23 0.41 28.18
CA LEU A 146 8.96 -0.74 28.74
C LEU A 146 10.48 -0.48 28.75
N TRP A 147 11.04 0.03 27.66
CA TRP A 147 12.46 0.36 27.59
C TRP A 147 12.85 1.44 28.61
N GLU A 148 12.03 2.48 28.78
CA GLU A 148 12.26 3.53 29.79
C GLU A 148 12.17 2.97 31.22
N TYR A 149 11.24 2.06 31.48
CA TYR A 149 11.08 1.38 32.77
C TYR A 149 12.31 0.52 33.12
N GLU A 150 12.81 -0.28 32.19
CA GLU A 150 13.97 -1.16 32.42
C GLU A 150 15.28 -0.38 32.66
N ASN A 151 15.38 0.87 32.19
CA ASN A 151 16.63 1.63 32.15
C ASN A 151 16.68 2.85 33.09
N LYS A 152 15.68 3.08 33.95
CA LYS A 152 15.74 4.13 35.00
C LYS A 152 15.53 3.56 36.40
N ILE A 153 16.27 4.12 37.36
CA ILE A 153 16.41 3.63 38.75
C ILE A 153 15.19 3.96 39.64
N ASP A 154 14.32 4.89 39.22
CA ASP A 154 13.22 5.39 40.06
C ASP A 154 11.98 5.71 39.20
N TYR A 155 11.07 4.74 39.04
CA TYR A 155 9.83 4.87 38.25
C TYR A 155 8.56 4.53 39.04
N LYS A 156 8.69 4.26 40.35
CA LYS A 156 7.56 3.79 41.15
C LYS A 156 6.44 4.83 41.29
N GLU A 157 6.74 6.12 41.10
CA GLU A 157 5.75 7.22 41.17
C GLU A 157 5.11 7.59 39.82
N ASP A 158 5.70 7.20 38.68
CA ASP A 158 5.21 7.61 37.34
C ASP A 158 4.27 6.57 36.69
N ILE A 159 4.25 5.32 37.17
CA ILE A 159 3.28 4.30 36.71
C ILE A 159 1.84 4.72 37.07
N ASP A 160 1.65 5.39 38.21
CA ASP A 160 0.36 5.96 38.61
C ASP A 160 -0.07 7.15 37.74
N ARG A 161 0.83 7.70 36.89
CA ARG A 161 0.54 8.76 35.90
C ARG A 161 0.24 8.23 34.50
N LEU A 162 0.35 6.91 34.26
CA LEU A 162 -0.04 6.29 32.99
C LEU A 162 -1.57 6.14 32.86
N ASP A 163 -2.34 6.67 33.81
CA ASP A 163 -3.80 6.75 33.78
C ASP A 163 -4.26 7.84 32.79
N PHE A 164 -3.84 7.74 31.53
CA PHE A 164 -4.41 8.53 30.45
C PHE A 164 -5.62 7.78 29.87
N THR A 165 -6.74 8.49 29.79
CA THR A 165 -7.95 7.93 29.19
C THR A 165 -7.74 7.75 27.68
N ILE A 166 -8.49 6.82 27.07
CA ILE A 166 -8.49 6.61 25.62
C ILE A 166 -8.71 7.94 24.87
N ASP A 167 -9.54 8.82 25.41
CA ASP A 167 -9.83 10.14 24.85
C ASP A 167 -8.58 11.05 24.80
N GLN A 168 -7.75 11.05 25.84
CA GLN A 168 -6.50 11.84 25.86
C GLN A 168 -5.46 11.32 24.86
N PHE A 169 -5.43 10.00 24.64
CA PHE A 169 -4.58 9.40 23.61
C PHE A 169 -5.08 9.77 22.20
N LEU A 170 -6.39 9.71 21.97
CA LEU A 170 -7.02 10.09 20.70
C LEU A 170 -6.79 11.57 20.38
N ASP A 171 -6.92 12.49 21.34
CA ASP A 171 -6.66 13.92 21.14
C ASP A 171 -5.21 14.20 20.70
N LYS A 172 -4.24 13.52 21.32
CA LYS A 172 -2.83 13.61 20.94
C LYS A 172 -2.58 13.00 19.55
N PHE A 173 -3.31 11.96 19.20
CA PHE A 173 -3.22 11.29 17.90
C PHE A 173 -3.86 12.11 16.76
N HIS A 174 -4.98 12.80 17.03
CA HIS A 174 -5.62 13.72 16.08
C HIS A 174 -4.71 14.89 15.69
N LEU A 175 -3.91 15.39 16.64
CA LEU A 175 -2.89 16.42 16.39
C LEU A 175 -1.76 15.91 15.48
N ASP A 176 -1.29 14.68 15.70
CA ASP A 176 -0.16 14.09 14.95
C ASP A 176 -0.52 13.73 13.49
N LEU A 177 -1.78 13.37 13.22
CA LEU A 177 -2.22 12.99 11.86
C LEU A 177 -2.82 14.14 11.05
N ASN A 178 -2.94 15.36 11.61
CA ASN A 178 -3.52 16.53 10.94
C ASN A 178 -4.91 16.22 10.32
N LEU A 179 -5.71 15.37 10.97
CA LEU A 179 -7.04 14.92 10.52
C LEU A 179 -8.14 15.99 10.70
N LYS A 180 -7.79 17.28 10.60
CA LYS A 180 -8.77 18.37 10.62
C LYS A 180 -9.78 18.30 9.45
N SER A 181 -9.58 17.42 8.47
CA SER A 181 -10.42 17.35 7.27
C SER A 181 -11.59 16.37 7.34
N PHE A 182 -11.89 15.73 8.47
CA PHE A 182 -13.04 14.79 8.57
C PHE A 182 -14.29 15.34 9.28
N ASN A 183 -14.27 16.60 9.74
CA ASN A 183 -15.42 17.24 10.41
C ASN A 183 -16.17 18.27 9.54
N GLU A 184 -16.02 18.23 8.22
CA GLU A 184 -16.87 19.01 7.30
C GLU A 184 -17.57 18.08 6.29
N VAL A 185 -18.61 17.36 6.76
CA VAL A 185 -19.72 16.87 5.93
C VAL A 185 -21.01 17.03 6.72
#